data_AF-A0A7J2RIU5-F1
#
_entry.id   AF-A0A7J2RIU5-F1
#
_cell.length_a   1.000
_cell.length_b   1.000
_cell.length_c   1.000
_cell.angle_alpha   90.00
_cell.angle_beta   90.00
_cell.angle_gamma   90.00
#
_symmetry.space_group_name_H-M   'P 1'
#
loop_
_entity.id
_entity.type
_entity.pdbx_description
1 polymer ?
#
loop_
_entity_poly.entity_id
_entity_poly.type
_entity_poly.pdbx_seq_one_letter_code
_entity_poly.pdbx_strand_id
1 'polypeptide(L)' 'MTQEIYDGDKKQVFVSYHFTTMDAKFNGFGNYIGEFNMEIYKGNLAKFIQDLEKSIAMSLEQNIGKKVAIKVLYFR' A
#
# COMPACT_ATOMS: atom_id res chain seq x y z
N MET A 1 -12.33 25.20 -12.75
CA MET A 1 -11.59 24.53 -11.67
C MET A 1 -10.67 23.51 -12.31
N THR A 2 -9.46 23.91 -12.64
CA THR A 2 -8.42 23.01 -13.14
C THR A 2 -7.76 22.36 -11.93
N GLN A 3 -7.90 21.03 -11.81
CA GLN A 3 -7.09 20.24 -10.88
C GLN A 3 -5.63 20.43 -11.26
N GLU A 4 -4.86 21.13 -10.43
CA GLU A 4 -3.40 21.13 -10.52
C GLU A 4 -2.94 19.68 -10.34
N ILE A 5 -2.36 19.11 -11.39
CA ILE A 5 -1.69 17.82 -11.32
C ILE A 5 -0.38 18.09 -10.58
N TYR A 6 -0.38 17.88 -9.28
CA TYR A 6 0.83 17.90 -8.47
C TYR A 6 1.70 16.71 -8.90
N ASP A 7 2.61 16.95 -9.83
CA ASP A 7 3.72 16.05 -10.15
C ASP A 7 4.81 16.19 -9.08
N GLY A 8 4.40 16.00 -7.81
CA GLY A 8 5.30 16.04 -6.68
C GLY A 8 6.27 14.86 -6.74
N ASP A 9 7.48 15.08 -6.22
CA ASP A 9 8.58 14.12 -6.21
C ASP A 9 8.12 12.73 -5.75
N LYS A 10 7.96 11.81 -6.71
CA LYS A 10 7.67 10.41 -6.42
C LYS A 10 8.91 9.75 -5.86
N LYS A 11 8.76 9.03 -4.74
CA LYS A 11 9.80 8.19 -4.19
C LYS A 11 9.38 6.74 -4.24
N GLN A 12 10.33 5.88 -4.55
CA GLN A 12 10.18 4.45 -4.44
C GLN A 12 10.20 4.07 -2.96
N VAL A 13 9.18 3.33 -2.52
CA VAL A 13 9.02 2.87 -1.15
C VAL A 13 9.09 1.35 -1.16
N PHE A 14 9.98 0.79 -0.33
CA PHE A 14 10.03 -0.64 -0.07
C PHE A 14 9.22 -0.96 1.18
N VAL A 15 8.36 -1.97 1.12
CA VAL A 15 7.47 -2.35 2.22
C VAL A 15 7.48 -3.85 2.47
N SER A 16 7.57 -4.24 3.74
CA SER A 16 7.30 -5.60 4.20
C SER A 16 5.94 -5.63 4.91
N TYR A 17 5.12 -6.62 4.57
CA TYR A 17 3.74 -6.72 5.05
C TYR A 17 3.37 -8.14 5.44
N HIS A 18 2.33 -8.25 6.25
CA HIS A 18 1.57 -9.47 6.48
C HIS A 18 0.22 -9.36 5.79
N PHE A 19 -0.29 -10.44 5.21
CA PHE A 19 -1.65 -10.51 4.67
C PHE A 19 -2.45 -11.62 5.32
N THR A 20 -3.76 -11.44 5.39
CA THR A 20 -4.72 -12.48 5.75
C THR A 20 -5.88 -12.42 4.78
N THR A 21 -6.30 -13.56 4.22
CA THR A 21 -7.53 -13.62 3.42
C THR A 21 -8.75 -13.35 4.30
N MET A 22 -9.80 -12.74 3.75
CA MET A 22 -11.00 -12.41 4.52
C MET A 22 -11.75 -13.64 5.05
N ASP A 23 -11.53 -14.81 4.48
CA ASP A 23 -12.03 -16.11 4.98
C ASP A 23 -11.19 -16.68 6.14
N ALA A 24 -10.12 -15.97 6.55
CA ALA A 24 -9.13 -16.35 7.57
C ALA A 24 -8.41 -17.69 7.32
N LYS A 25 -8.51 -18.28 6.13
CA LYS A 25 -7.91 -19.58 5.81
C LYS A 25 -6.45 -19.50 5.39
N PHE A 26 -6.01 -18.36 4.87
CA PHE A 26 -4.66 -18.17 4.36
C PHE A 26 -4.09 -16.86 4.88
N ASN A 27 -2.84 -16.90 5.31
CA ASN A 27 -2.07 -15.74 5.67
C ASN A 27 -0.61 -15.94 5.26
N GLY A 28 0.16 -14.86 5.28
CA GLY A 28 1.56 -14.92 4.95
C GLY A 28 2.23 -13.57 4.98
N PHE A 29 3.49 -13.55 4.58
CA PHE A 29 4.33 -12.36 4.52
C PHE A 29 4.74 -12.09 3.08
N GLY A 30 4.98 -10.82 2.77
CA GLY A 30 5.44 -10.41 1.46
C GLY A 30 6.20 -9.10 1.49
N ASN A 31 6.77 -8.77 0.34
CA ASN A 31 7.39 -7.47 0.10
C ASN A 31 6.73 -6.81 -1.10
N TYR A 32 6.66 -5.48 -1.06
CA TYR A 32 6.11 -4.65 -2.12
C TYR A 32 7.03 -3.46 -2.36
N ILE A 33 7.15 -3.06 -3.62
CA ILE A 33 7.83 -1.85 -4.04
C ILE A 33 6.81 -1.03 -4.82
N GLY A 34 6.60 0.22 -4.40
CA GLY A 34 5.69 1.14 -5.08
C GLY A 34 6.22 2.57 -5.11
N GLU A 35 5.62 3.40 -5.95
CA GLU A 35 5.99 4.82 -6.08
C GLU A 35 4.91 5.70 -5.44
N PHE A 36 5.31 6.59 -4.55
CA PHE A 36 4.39 7.47 -3.81
C PHE A 36 4.87 8.92 -3.87
N ASN A 37 3.95 9.85 -4.08
CA ASN A 37 4.23 11.29 -4.05
C ASN A 37 4.30 11.75 -2.59
N MET A 38 5.51 12.11 -2.12
CA MET A 38 5.73 12.46 -0.71
C MET A 38 4.95 13.70 -0.25
N GLU A 39 4.71 14.65 -1.14
CA GLU A 39 4.02 15.90 -0.78
C GLU A 39 2.55 15.64 -0.41
N ILE A 40 1.90 14.63 -0.99
CA ILE A 40 0.54 14.21 -0.63
C ILE A 40 0.47 13.72 0.82
N TYR A 41 1.55 13.10 1.30
CA TYR A 41 1.59 12.41 2.58
C TYR A 41 2.30 13.20 3.69
N LYS A 42 2.76 14.42 3.37
CA LYS A 42 3.48 15.29 4.30
C LYS A 42 2.59 15.62 5.50
N GLY A 43 3.01 15.17 6.68
CA GLY A 43 2.27 15.35 7.93
C GLY A 43 1.10 14.38 8.15
N ASN A 44 0.86 13.42 7.24
CA ASN A 44 -0.21 12.43 7.39
C ASN A 44 0.27 10.99 7.10
N LEU A 45 1.12 10.49 8.01
CA LEU A 45 1.66 9.15 7.90
C LEU A 45 0.59 8.05 7.99
N ALA A 46 -0.48 8.28 8.75
CA ALA A 46 -1.58 7.31 8.86
C ALA A 46 -2.27 7.10 7.50
N LYS A 47 -2.55 8.20 6.77
CA LYS A 47 -3.12 8.13 5.43
C LYS A 47 -2.18 7.43 4.45
N PHE A 48 -0.88 7.71 4.54
CA PHE A 48 0.12 7.01 3.75
C PHE A 48 0.07 5.49 3.96
N ILE A 49 0.11 5.03 5.21
CA ILE A 49 0.06 3.60 5.53
C ILE A 49 -1.23 2.96 5.00
N GLN A 50 -2.38 3.62 5.15
CA GLN A 50 -3.66 3.12 4.64
C GLN A 50 -3.69 2.96 3.11
N ASP A 51 -3.20 3.97 2.38
CA ASP A 51 -3.16 3.91 0.92
C ASP A 51 -2.16 2.84 0.43
N LEU A 52 -1.09 2.62 1.21
CA LEU A 52 -0.09 1.61 0.95
C LEU A 52 -0.66 0.20 1.19
N GLU A 53 -1.33 -0.04 2.32
CA GLU A 53 -2.07 -1.27 2.61
C GLU A 53 -3.10 -1.58 1.52
N LYS A 54 -3.84 -0.56 1.07
CA LYS A 54 -4.82 -0.70 -0.02
C LYS A 54 -4.17 -1.06 -1.35
N SER A 55 -3.04 -0.44 -1.69
CA SER A 55 -2.31 -0.71 -2.94
C SER A 55 -1.78 -2.14 -2.97
N ILE A 56 -1.21 -2.60 -1.85
CA ILE A 56 -0.75 -3.99 -1.70
C ILE A 56 -1.94 -4.95 -1.79
N ALA A 57 -3.05 -4.65 -1.10
CA ALA A 57 -4.25 -5.49 -1.14
C ALA A 57 -4.72 -5.67 -2.57
N MET A 58 -4.95 -4.58 -3.31
CA MET A 58 -5.41 -4.64 -4.71
C MET A 58 -4.48 -5.49 -5.60
N SER A 59 -3.16 -5.33 -5.44
CA SER A 59 -2.20 -6.15 -6.21
C SER A 59 -2.26 -7.62 -5.83
N LEU A 60 -2.35 -7.95 -4.54
CA LEU A 60 -2.39 -9.33 -4.09
C LEU A 60 -3.72 -10.00 -4.44
N GLU A 61 -4.85 -9.29 -4.34
CA GLU A 61 -6.18 -9.76 -4.72
C GLU A 61 -6.25 -10.18 -6.19
N GLN A 62 -5.61 -9.43 -7.08
CA GLN A 62 -5.50 -9.77 -8.50
C GLN A 62 -4.72 -11.08 -8.73
N ASN A 63 -3.70 -11.35 -7.92
CA ASN A 63 -2.86 -12.53 -8.06
C ASN A 63 -3.50 -13.80 -7.47
N ILE A 64 -4.17 -13.69 -6.32
CA ILE A 64 -4.70 -14.87 -5.60
C ILE A 64 -6.21 -15.08 -5.79
N GLY A 65 -6.92 -14.13 -6.40
CA GLY A 65 -8.37 -14.21 -6.64
C GLY A 65 -9.21 -14.17 -5.35
N LYS A 66 -8.66 -13.65 -4.25
CA LYS A 66 -9.32 -13.56 -2.94
C LYS A 66 -9.08 -12.21 -2.31
N LYS A 67 -10.09 -11.68 -1.63
CA LYS A 67 -9.97 -10.47 -0.81
C LYS A 67 -9.02 -10.69 0.36
N VAL A 68 -8.18 -9.70 0.64
CA VAL A 68 -7.19 -9.75 1.72
C VAL A 68 -7.20 -8.49 2.58
N ALA A 69 -6.89 -8.66 3.86
CA ALA A 69 -6.46 -7.58 4.73
C ALA A 69 -4.93 -7.55 4.75
N ILE A 70 -4.34 -6.35 4.66
CA ILE A 70 -2.90 -6.13 4.72
C ILE A 70 -2.56 -5.40 6.01
N LYS A 71 -1.46 -5.80 6.65
CA LYS A 71 -0.83 -5.05 7.72
C LYS A 71 0.61 -4.74 7.35
N VAL A 72 0.94 -3.46 7.25
CA VAL A 72 2.33 -3.02 7.05
C VAL A 72 3.12 -3.26 8.33
N LEU A 73 4.28 -3.93 8.19
CA LEU A 73 5.20 -4.21 9.30
C LEU A 73 6.40 -3.27 9.28
N TYR A 74 6.87 -2.94 8.08
CA TYR A 74 8.02 -2.07 7.85
C TYR A 74 7.90 -1.38 6.49
N PHE A 75 8.33 -0.14 6.40
CA PHE A 75 8.54 0.56 5.13
C PHE A 75 9.76 1.49 5.22
N ARG A 76 10.37 1.78 4.06
CA ARG A 76 11.45 2.76 3.91
C ARG A 76 11.38 3.44 2.56
#